data_AF-A0A257NNU1-F1
#
_entry.id   AF-A0A257NNU1-F1
#
_cell.length_a   1.000
_cell.length_b   1.000
_cell.length_c   1.000
_cell.angle_alpha   90.00
_cell.angle_beta   90.00
_cell.angle_gamma   90.00
#
_symmetry.space_group_name_H-M   'P 1'
#
loop_
_entity.id
_entity.type
_entity.pdbx_description
1 polymer ?
#
loop_
_entity_poly.entity_id
_entity_poly.type
_entity_poly.pdbx_seq_one_letter_code
_entity_poly.pdbx_strand_id
1 'polypeptide(L)'
;MSDLNDPRVFFAAERTLMAWNRTGLTLMAFGFVIERFDLFVNMLAKMPTTSLDRGFSFWIGLAFIVLGAVSCAAAVLQYRTTLKTLRPIEIPAGYWVHMGAVTNVLVALLGLALTAYLFHSHS
;
A
#
# COMPACT_ATOMS: atom_id res chain seq x y z
N MET A 1 -14.79 -17.64 30.37
CA MET A 1 -13.66 -18.09 29.55
C MET A 1 -13.88 -17.50 28.18
N SER A 2 -12.99 -16.63 27.69
CA SER A 2 -13.16 -15.94 26.41
C SER A 2 -13.07 -16.95 25.27
N ASP A 3 -14.09 -17.01 24.43
CA ASP A 3 -14.19 -17.88 23.26
C ASP A 3 -13.08 -17.57 22.23
N LEU A 4 -11.90 -18.17 22.46
CA LEU A 4 -10.75 -18.25 21.56
C LEU A 4 -11.03 -19.16 20.36
N ASN A 5 -12.27 -19.20 19.87
CA ASN A 5 -12.73 -20.11 18.81
C ASN A 5 -13.92 -19.52 18.02
N ASP A 6 -13.99 -18.19 17.93
CA ASP A 6 -15.06 -17.50 17.19
C ASP A 6 -14.59 -17.12 15.78
N PRO A 7 -15.22 -17.66 14.70
CA PRO A 7 -14.93 -17.29 13.31
C PRO A 7 -14.98 -15.77 13.05
N ARG A 8 -15.65 -14.99 13.91
CA ARG A 8 -15.69 -13.53 13.83
C ARG A 8 -14.31 -12.88 13.96
N VAL A 9 -13.36 -13.49 14.68
CA VAL A 9 -11.99 -12.98 14.82
C VAL A 9 -11.27 -13.00 13.47
N PHE A 10 -11.45 -14.07 12.71
CA PHE A 10 -10.94 -14.19 11.35
C PHE A 10 -11.52 -13.09 10.43
N PHE A 11 -12.85 -12.93 10.41
CA PHE A 11 -13.48 -11.89 9.60
C PHE A 11 -13.14 -10.46 10.06
N ALA A 12 -12.84 -10.26 11.34
CA ALA A 12 -12.35 -8.99 11.83
C ALA A 12 -10.93 -8.68 11.30
N ALA A 13 -10.03 -9.67 11.33
CA ALA A 13 -8.67 -9.55 10.78
C ALA A 13 -8.67 -9.33 9.26
N GLU A 14 -9.60 -9.93 8.53
CA GLU A 14 -9.74 -9.69 7.09
C GLU A 14 -10.21 -8.26 6.79
N ARG A 15 -11.18 -7.74 7.57
CA ARG A 15 -11.64 -6.34 7.41
C ARG A 15 -10.53 -5.34 7.69
N THR A 16 -9.70 -5.57 8.70
CA THR A 16 -8.56 -4.69 8.97
C THR A 16 -7.54 -4.76 7.84
N LEU A 17 -7.26 -5.95 7.29
CA LEU A 17 -6.39 -6.13 6.13
C LEU A 17 -6.88 -5.34 4.89
N MET A 18 -8.18 -5.37 4.60
CA MET A 18 -8.76 -4.59 3.49
C MET A 18 -8.75 -3.08 3.77
N ALA A 19 -8.98 -2.68 5.02
CA ALA A 19 -8.89 -1.27 5.41
C ALA A 19 -7.46 -0.72 5.21
N TRP A 20 -6.44 -1.50 5.60
CA TRP A 20 -5.05 -1.15 5.34
C TRP A 20 -4.71 -1.10 3.85
N ASN A 21 -5.24 -2.02 3.03
CA ASN A 21 -5.06 -1.99 1.58
C ASN A 21 -5.57 -0.66 0.99
N ARG A 22 -6.77 -0.25 1.38
CA ARG A 22 -7.35 1.04 0.95
C ARG A 22 -6.46 2.21 1.35
N THR A 23 -5.99 2.25 2.60
CA THR A 23 -5.09 3.31 3.06
C THR A 23 -3.78 3.31 2.26
N GLY A 24 -3.17 2.14 2.03
CA GLY A 24 -1.96 2.00 1.21
C GLY A 24 -2.16 2.50 -0.23
N LEU A 25 -3.23 2.09 -0.89
CA LEU A 25 -3.60 2.55 -2.23
C LEU A 25 -3.80 4.07 -2.29
N THR A 26 -4.49 4.65 -1.30
CA THR A 26 -4.70 6.11 -1.27
C THR A 26 -3.39 6.87 -1.12
N LEU A 27 -2.45 6.37 -0.31
CA LEU A 27 -1.12 6.97 -0.15
C LEU A 27 -0.30 6.87 -1.44
N MET A 28 -0.31 5.71 -2.10
CA MET A 28 0.38 5.53 -3.38
C MET A 28 -0.19 6.44 -4.48
N ALA A 29 -1.51 6.52 -4.60
CA ALA A 29 -2.17 7.39 -5.57
C ALA A 29 -1.84 8.85 -5.32
N PHE A 30 -1.87 9.29 -4.05
CA PHE A 30 -1.51 10.65 -3.68
C PHE A 30 -0.04 10.95 -3.98
N GLY A 31 0.88 10.03 -3.67
CA GLY A 31 2.29 10.18 -4.00
C GLY A 31 2.55 10.31 -5.51
N PHE A 32 1.85 9.53 -6.33
CA PHE A 32 1.91 9.66 -7.79
C PHE A 32 1.39 11.03 -8.28
N VAL A 33 0.29 11.53 -7.70
CA VAL A 33 -0.25 12.85 -8.05
C VAL A 33 0.74 13.96 -7.70
N ILE A 34 1.39 13.89 -6.53
CA ILE A 34 2.41 14.88 -6.12
C ILE A 34 3.58 14.88 -7.09
N GLU A 35 4.11 13.71 -7.46
CA GLU A 35 5.21 13.60 -8.42
C GLU A 35 4.84 14.22 -9.78
N ARG A 36 3.63 13.98 -10.26
CA ARG A 36 3.13 14.52 -11.53
C ARG A 36 2.74 16.00 -11.47
N PHE A 37 2.52 16.55 -10.28
CA PHE A 37 2.06 17.93 -10.13
C PHE A 37 3.07 18.94 -10.67
N ASP A 38 4.37 18.69 -10.49
CA ASP A 38 5.44 19.56 -11.03
C ASP A 38 5.36 19.65 -12.57
N LEU A 39 5.17 18.52 -13.24
CA LEU A 39 5.04 18.42 -14.69
C LEU A 39 3.81 19.20 -15.20
N PHE A 40 2.71 19.13 -14.45
CA PHE A 40 1.49 19.89 -14.74
C PHE A 40 1.70 21.40 -14.60
N VAL A 41 2.37 21.85 -13.53
CA VAL A 41 2.70 23.27 -13.30
C VAL A 41 3.63 23.80 -14.40
N ASN A 42 4.65 23.04 -14.79
CA ASN A 42 5.57 23.40 -15.88
C ASN A 42 4.85 23.64 -17.21
N MET A 43 3.87 22.78 -17.53
CA MET A 43 3.08 22.89 -18.75
C MET A 43 2.17 24.14 -18.75
N LEU A 44 1.64 24.50 -17.58
CA LEU A 44 0.76 25.67 -17.41
C LEU A 44 1.53 26.99 -17.34
N ALA A 45 2.64 27.03 -16.59
CA ALA A 45 3.36 28.27 -16.30
C ALA A 45 4.18 28.77 -17.50
N LYS A 46 4.53 27.91 -18.48
CA LYS A 46 5.48 28.21 -19.58
C LYS A 46 6.81 28.85 -19.12
N MET A 47 7.09 28.82 -17.82
CA MET A 47 8.33 29.28 -17.21
C MET A 47 9.16 28.06 -16.86
N PRO A 48 10.48 28.07 -17.11
CA PRO A 48 11.35 27.02 -16.62
C PRO A 48 11.36 27.12 -15.10
N THR A 49 10.66 26.23 -14.42
CA THR A 49 10.83 26.07 -12.98
C THR A 49 12.29 25.71 -12.72
N THR A 50 12.86 26.34 -11.69
CA THR A 50 14.18 26.02 -11.19
C THR A 50 14.27 24.53 -10.88
N SER A 51 15.35 23.88 -11.32
CA SER A 51 15.60 22.43 -11.15
C SER A 51 15.48 21.93 -9.70
N LEU A 52 15.55 22.83 -8.72
CA LEU A 52 15.34 22.56 -7.29
C LEU A 52 13.90 22.14 -6.93
N ASP A 53 12.86 22.73 -7.54
CA ASP A 53 11.46 22.40 -7.21
C ASP A 53 11.04 21.02 -7.73
N ARG A 54 11.60 20.64 -8.89
CA ARG A 54 11.35 19.34 -9.53
C ARG A 54 11.83 18.17 -8.67
N GLY A 55 13.00 18.30 -8.07
CA GLY A 55 13.55 17.29 -7.17
C GLY A 55 12.74 17.14 -5.88
N PHE A 56 12.22 18.23 -5.33
CA PHE A 56 11.49 18.21 -4.06
C PHE A 56 10.13 17.50 -4.19
N SER A 57 9.35 17.82 -5.23
CA SER A 57 8.08 17.12 -5.50
C SER A 57 8.29 15.63 -5.79
N PHE A 58 9.37 15.27 -6.49
CA PHE A 58 9.75 13.87 -6.71
C PHE A 58 10.00 13.12 -5.40
N TRP A 59 10.83 13.67 -4.50
CA TRP A 59 11.13 13.04 -3.21
C TRP A 59 9.90 12.89 -2.32
N ILE A 60 9.00 13.88 -2.30
CA ILE A 60 7.76 13.80 -1.54
C ILE A 60 6.84 12.73 -2.13
N GLY A 61 6.62 12.72 -3.45
CA GLY A 61 5.79 11.73 -4.12
C GLY A 61 6.30 10.31 -3.88
N LEU A 62 7.61 10.11 -4.00
CA LEU A 62 8.30 8.86 -3.71
C LEU A 62 8.08 8.42 -2.25
N ALA A 63 8.22 9.34 -1.29
CA ALA A 63 8.00 9.03 0.13
C ALA A 63 6.58 8.53 0.40
N PHE A 64 5.56 9.13 -0.22
CA PHE A 64 4.17 8.70 -0.10
C PHE A 64 3.92 7.31 -0.71
N ILE A 65 4.51 7.01 -1.88
CA ILE A 65 4.41 5.69 -2.51
C ILE A 65 5.06 4.62 -1.63
N VAL A 66 6.26 4.88 -1.12
CA VAL A 66 6.98 3.99 -0.21
C VAL A 66 6.20 3.78 1.08
N LEU A 67 5.64 4.84 1.67
CA LEU A 67 4.80 4.74 2.87
C LEU A 67 3.57 3.87 2.61
N GLY A 68 2.91 4.03 1.46
CA GLY A 68 1.81 3.16 1.04
C GLY A 68 2.22 1.70 0.89
N ALA A 69 3.39 1.43 0.31
CA ALA A 69 3.92 0.07 0.15
C ALA A 69 4.24 -0.58 1.50
N VAL A 70 4.89 0.17 2.40
CA VAL A 70 5.21 -0.27 3.77
C VAL A 70 3.92 -0.54 4.56
N SER A 71 2.90 0.30 4.39
CA SER A 71 1.59 0.12 5.01
C SER A 71 0.91 -1.19 4.57
N CYS A 72 0.90 -1.49 3.27
CA CYS A 72 0.44 -2.79 2.74
C CYS A 72 1.26 -3.97 3.29
N ALA A 73 2.59 -3.84 3.36
CA ALA A 73 3.46 -4.88 3.89
C ALA A 73 3.21 -5.13 5.40
N ALA A 74 3.06 -4.07 6.19
CA ALA A 74 2.71 -4.14 7.60
C ALA A 74 1.36 -4.84 7.82
N ALA A 75 0.37 -4.56 6.97
CA ALA A 75 -0.93 -5.22 7.02
C ALA A 75 -0.82 -6.73 6.78
N VAL A 76 0.01 -7.15 5.81
CA VAL A 76 0.29 -8.57 5.56
C VAL A 76 1.00 -9.22 6.73
N LEU A 77 1.99 -8.55 7.34
CA LEU A 77 2.69 -9.05 8.52
C LEU A 77 1.73 -9.21 9.70
N GLN A 78 0.86 -8.23 9.93
CA GLN A 78 -0.12 -8.30 11.01
C GLN A 78 -1.12 -9.43 10.78
N TYR A 79 -1.63 -9.57 9.55
CA TYR A 79 -2.52 -10.67 9.18
C TYR A 79 -1.86 -12.05 9.34
N ARG A 80 -0.60 -12.20 8.91
CA ARG A 80 0.17 -13.45 9.11
C ARG A 80 0.44 -13.74 10.57
N THR A 81 0.69 -12.70 11.38
CA THR A 81 0.91 -12.86 12.82
C THR A 81 -0.39 -13.31 13.49
N THR A 82 -1.53 -12.70 13.16
CA THR A 82 -2.85 -13.14 13.62
C THR A 82 -3.13 -14.59 13.20
N LEU A 83 -2.89 -14.96 11.94
CA LEU A 83 -3.08 -16.33 11.47
C LEU A 83 -2.19 -17.36 12.19
N LYS A 84 -0.96 -17.00 12.61
CA LYS A 84 -0.10 -17.89 13.39
C LYS A 84 -0.61 -18.14 14.81
N THR A 85 -1.42 -17.23 15.36
CA THR A 85 -2.01 -17.36 16.70
C THR A 85 -3.35 -18.08 16.70
N LEU A 86 -4.03 -18.22 15.55
CA LEU A 86 -5.29 -18.95 15.42
C LEU A 86 -5.05 -20.46 15.28
N ARG A 87 -5.87 -21.27 15.97
CA ARG A 87 -5.80 -22.74 15.90
C ARG A 87 -6.51 -23.23 14.62
N PRO A 88 -6.11 -24.39 14.03
CA PRO A 88 -6.66 -24.90 12.76
C PRO A 88 -8.19 -25.15 12.71
N ILE A 89 -8.89 -25.06 13.84
CA ILE A 89 -10.32 -25.33 13.97
C ILE A 89 -11.20 -24.11 13.59
N GLU A 90 -10.61 -22.92 13.45
CA GLU A 90 -11.34 -21.64 13.24
C GLU A 90 -11.45 -21.22 11.77
N ILE A 91 -10.82 -21.96 10.85
CA ILE A 91 -10.84 -21.65 9.41
C ILE A 91 -11.98 -22.46 8.75
N PRO A 92 -13.03 -21.82 8.22
CA PRO A 92 -14.10 -22.53 7.52
C PRO A 92 -13.53 -23.31 6.34
N ALA A 93 -13.81 -24.62 6.27
CA ALA A 93 -13.35 -25.48 5.19
C ALA A 93 -13.84 -24.94 3.82
N GLY A 94 -12.90 -24.55 2.95
CA GLY A 94 -13.18 -24.03 1.61
C GLY A 94 -13.09 -22.51 1.44
N TYR A 95 -12.80 -21.73 2.48
CA TYR A 95 -12.64 -20.28 2.36
C TYR A 95 -11.28 -19.91 1.75
N TRP A 96 -11.25 -19.05 0.74
CA TRP A 96 -10.02 -18.56 0.11
C TRP A 96 -9.38 -17.44 0.95
N VAL A 97 -8.88 -17.82 2.12
CA VAL A 97 -8.16 -16.98 3.09
C VAL A 97 -7.04 -16.13 2.46
N HIS A 98 -6.50 -16.57 1.32
CA HIS A 98 -5.37 -15.92 0.67
C HIS A 98 -5.74 -14.72 -0.22
N MET A 99 -7.01 -14.51 -0.62
CA MET A 99 -7.38 -13.45 -1.57
C MET A 99 -6.99 -12.04 -1.09
N GLY A 100 -7.30 -11.69 0.17
CA GLY A 100 -6.96 -10.38 0.75
C GLY A 100 -5.45 -10.17 0.95
N ALA A 101 -4.71 -11.26 1.24
CA ALA A 101 -3.27 -11.22 1.36
C ALA A 101 -2.59 -11.08 -0.01
N VAL A 102 -3.06 -11.83 -1.03
CA VAL A 102 -2.57 -11.78 -2.40
C VAL A 102 -2.78 -10.38 -2.99
N THR A 103 -3.95 -9.77 -2.79
CA THR A 103 -4.21 -8.40 -3.27
C THR A 103 -3.28 -7.37 -2.62
N ASN A 104 -3.06 -7.43 -1.30
CA ASN A 104 -2.09 -6.52 -0.66
C ASN A 104 -0.66 -6.73 -1.16
N VAL A 105 -0.22 -7.99 -1.36
CA VAL A 105 1.11 -8.29 -1.91
C VAL A 105 1.24 -7.76 -3.33
N LEU A 106 0.22 -7.97 -4.18
CA LEU A 106 0.20 -7.43 -5.54
C LEU A 106 0.26 -5.90 -5.54
N VAL A 107 -0.50 -5.22 -4.69
CA VAL A 107 -0.47 -3.76 -4.55
C VAL A 107 0.90 -3.28 -4.08
N ALA A 108 1.51 -3.95 -3.10
CA ALA A 108 2.85 -3.62 -2.63
C ALA A 108 3.90 -3.79 -3.75
N LEU A 109 3.84 -4.88 -4.52
CA LEU A 109 4.72 -5.12 -5.67
C LEU A 109 4.52 -4.07 -6.76
N LEU A 110 3.28 -3.69 -7.07
CA LEU A 110 2.99 -2.62 -8.01
C LEU A 110 3.52 -1.27 -7.53
N GLY A 111 3.40 -0.96 -6.24
CA GLY A 111 3.97 0.26 -5.65
C GLY A 111 5.50 0.31 -5.75
N LEU A 112 6.18 -0.83 -5.53
CA LEU A 112 7.62 -0.95 -5.71
C LEU A 112 8.03 -0.84 -7.18
N ALA A 113 7.27 -1.46 -8.09
CA ALA A 113 7.50 -1.33 -9.54
C ALA A 113 7.31 0.12 -10.01
N LEU A 114 6.28 0.80 -9.51
CA LEU A 114 6.03 2.22 -9.78
C LEU A 114 7.19 3.08 -9.28
N THR A 115 7.67 2.81 -8.06
CA THR A 115 8.85 3.46 -7.47
C THR A 115 10.08 3.30 -8.35
N ALA A 116 10.38 2.06 -8.78
CA ALA A 116 11.51 1.77 -9.65
C ALA A 116 11.38 2.45 -11.02
N TYR A 117 10.18 2.47 -11.60
CA TYR A 117 9.90 3.14 -12.87
C TYR A 117 10.10 4.66 -12.77
N LEU A 118 9.57 5.29 -11.71
CA LEU A 118 9.73 6.72 -11.49
C LEU A 118 11.20 7.09 -11.32
N PHE A 119 11.95 6.28 -10.55
CA PHE A 119 13.39 6.46 -10.38
C PHE A 119 14.14 6.38 -11.71
N HIS A 120 13.83 5.39 -12.55
CA HIS A 120 14.43 5.27 -13.88
C HIS A 120 14.05 6.41 -14.84
N SER A 121 12.82 6.93 -14.77
CA SER A 121 12.41 8.03 -15.66
C SER A 121 13.01 9.39 -15.27
N HIS A 122 13.44 9.54 -14.01
CA HIS A 122 14.06 10.76 -13.51
C HIS A 122 15.60 10.74 -13.63
N SER A 123 16.22 9.57 -13.80
CA SER A 123 17.67 9.40 -14.08
C SER A 123 17.99 9.47 -15.56
#